data_AF-A0A2H9SKN6-F1
#
_entry.id   AF-A0A2H9SKN6-F1
#
_cell.length_a   1.000
_cell.length_b   1.000
_cell.length_c   1.000
_cell.angle_alpha   90.00
_cell.angle_beta   90.00
_cell.angle_gamma   90.00
#
_symmetry.space_group_name_H-M   'P 1'
#
loop_
_entity.id
_entity.type
_entity.pdbx_description
1 polymer ?
#
loop_
_entity_poly.entity_id
_entity_poly.type
_entity_poly.pdbx_seq_one_letter_code
_entity_poly.pdbx_strand_id
1 'polypeptide(L)'
;MIKQFFHKSSKSLYDCFSILSKNQQKEFISMIPPDIMVTSGLNLLQKNIKTAEAYLSLPQPGYIKYIATLKDTNYLSDLIVEAGGGSLVLEQRQQLADYHAKYAEALFKFEPNKSSEMKEHIQKALQLDSNNQLAEDLEDSVTFDPFTIGK
;
A
#
# COMPACT_ATOMS: atom_id res chain seq x y z
N MET A 1 -8.61 -30.26 8.76
CA MET A 1 -8.53 -29.68 10.12
C MET A 1 -8.30 -28.15 10.10
N ILE A 2 -8.75 -27.43 9.06
CA ILE A 2 -8.56 -25.96 8.92
C ILE A 2 -9.84 -25.17 9.30
N LYS A 3 -11.00 -25.83 9.35
CA LYS A 3 -12.31 -25.20 9.60
C LYS A 3 -12.54 -24.66 11.02
N GLN A 4 -11.66 -24.94 11.99
CA GLN A 4 -11.87 -24.54 13.39
C GLN A 4 -11.09 -23.30 13.85
N PHE A 5 -10.23 -22.72 13.01
CA PHE A 5 -9.40 -21.58 13.43
C PHE A 5 -10.06 -20.20 13.29
N PHE A 6 -11.22 -20.10 12.63
CA PHE A 6 -11.79 -18.79 12.29
C PHE A 6 -12.74 -18.20 13.34
N HIS A 7 -12.96 -18.86 14.49
CA HIS A 7 -14.06 -18.46 15.37
C HIS A 7 -13.71 -17.56 16.56
N LYS A 8 -12.45 -17.19 16.81
CA LYS A 8 -12.11 -16.23 17.88
C LYS A 8 -10.94 -15.33 17.51
N SER A 9 -11.24 -14.03 17.49
CA SER A 9 -10.35 -12.87 17.31
C SER A 9 -10.05 -12.49 15.85
N SER A 10 -10.54 -11.32 15.46
CA SER A 10 -10.08 -10.55 14.30
C SER A 10 -8.58 -10.17 14.35
N LYS A 11 -7.86 -10.60 15.40
CA LYS A 11 -6.40 -10.52 15.51
C LYS A 11 -5.66 -11.65 14.77
N SER A 12 -6.29 -12.78 14.42
CA SER A 12 -5.53 -14.01 14.12
C SER A 12 -5.15 -14.27 12.65
N LEU A 13 -5.67 -13.54 11.67
CA LEU A 13 -5.39 -13.83 10.25
C LEU A 13 -4.10 -13.16 9.76
N TYR A 14 -3.88 -11.91 10.14
CA TYR A 14 -2.72 -11.17 9.66
C TYR A 14 -1.45 -11.45 10.45
N ASP A 15 -1.55 -11.73 11.75
CA ASP A 15 -0.38 -12.18 12.52
C ASP A 15 0.14 -13.50 11.92
N CYS A 16 -0.76 -14.40 11.52
CA CYS A 16 -0.41 -15.59 10.74
C CYS A 16 0.08 -15.27 9.33
N PHE A 17 -0.40 -14.20 8.68
CA PHE A 17 0.05 -13.78 7.36
C PHE A 17 1.48 -13.20 7.37
N SER A 18 1.79 -12.35 8.34
CA SER A 18 3.07 -11.64 8.46
C SER A 18 4.27 -12.54 8.75
N ILE A 19 4.03 -13.74 9.29
CA ILE A 19 5.06 -14.77 9.53
C ILE A 19 5.31 -15.67 8.30
N LEU A 20 4.43 -15.63 7.29
CA LEU A 20 4.59 -16.42 6.07
C LEU A 20 5.56 -15.74 5.10
N SER A 21 6.28 -16.54 4.32
CA SER A 21 7.06 -16.01 3.18
C SER A 21 6.14 -15.41 2.11
N LYS A 22 6.65 -14.51 1.26
CA LYS A 22 5.86 -13.88 0.19
C LYS A 22 5.14 -14.90 -0.72
N ASN A 23 5.76 -16.04 -1.01
CA ASN A 23 5.13 -17.09 -1.81
C ASN A 23 3.97 -17.76 -1.07
N GLN A 24 4.15 -18.07 0.22
CA GLN A 24 3.10 -18.64 1.07
C GLN A 24 1.96 -17.66 1.32
N GLN A 25 2.25 -16.36 1.39
CA GLN A 25 1.27 -15.30 1.49
C GLN A 25 0.36 -15.27 0.25
N LYS A 26 0.93 -15.35 -0.96
CA LYS A 26 0.15 -15.43 -2.22
C LYS A 26 -0.73 -16.67 -2.26
N GLU A 27 -0.19 -17.84 -1.91
CA GLU A 27 -0.98 -19.07 -1.83
C GLU A 27 -2.11 -18.95 -0.80
N PHE A 28 -1.81 -18.37 0.37
CA PHE A 28 -2.81 -18.18 1.43
C PHE A 28 -3.94 -17.26 1.00
N ILE A 29 -3.65 -16.16 0.30
CA ILE A 29 -4.67 -15.21 -0.18
C ILE A 29 -5.62 -15.87 -1.17
N SER A 30 -5.11 -16.73 -2.05
CA SER A 30 -5.95 -17.49 -2.99
C SER A 30 -6.99 -18.41 -2.31
N MET A 31 -6.78 -18.71 -1.03
CA MET A 31 -7.68 -19.54 -0.22
C MET A 31 -8.69 -18.71 0.60
N ILE A 32 -8.54 -17.37 0.65
CA ILE A 32 -9.46 -16.48 1.35
C ILE A 32 -10.53 -15.99 0.35
N PRO A 33 -11.83 -16.04 0.71
CA PRO A 33 -12.87 -15.43 -0.12
C PRO A 33 -12.56 -13.95 -0.41
N PRO A 34 -12.66 -13.48 -1.66
CA PRO A 34 -12.29 -12.11 -2.06
C PRO A 34 -12.91 -11.03 -1.16
N ASP A 35 -14.20 -11.13 -0.85
CA ASP A 35 -14.90 -10.14 -0.01
C ASP A 35 -14.32 -10.04 1.41
N ILE A 36 -13.87 -11.17 1.97
CA ILE A 36 -13.24 -11.22 3.29
C ILE A 36 -11.84 -10.60 3.23
N MET A 37 -11.08 -10.89 2.17
CA MET A 37 -9.75 -10.32 1.96
C MET A 37 -9.82 -8.80 1.79
N VAL A 38 -10.75 -8.30 0.97
CA VAL A 38 -10.95 -6.87 0.74
C VAL A 38 -11.35 -6.17 2.05
N THR A 39 -12.39 -6.64 2.74
CA THR A 39 -12.89 -5.99 3.96
C THR A 39 -11.86 -6.01 5.10
N SER A 40 -11.27 -7.17 5.36
CA SER A 40 -10.29 -7.32 6.45
C SER A 40 -8.97 -6.62 6.13
N GLY A 41 -8.54 -6.68 4.87
CA GLY A 41 -7.34 -6.04 4.37
C GLY A 41 -7.43 -4.52 4.45
N LEU A 42 -8.54 -3.91 4.02
CA LEU A 42 -8.72 -2.46 4.09
C LEU A 42 -8.69 -1.93 5.53
N ASN A 43 -9.36 -2.61 6.46
CA ASN A 43 -9.31 -2.26 7.90
C ASN A 43 -7.88 -2.28 8.45
N LEU A 44 -7.08 -3.24 8.00
CA LEU A 44 -5.70 -3.35 8.42
C LEU A 44 -4.81 -2.29 7.77
N LEU A 45 -4.99 -2.00 6.48
CA LEU A 45 -4.28 -0.91 5.80
C LEU A 45 -4.50 0.41 6.53
N GLN A 46 -5.74 0.72 6.92
CA GLN A 46 -6.04 1.91 7.73
C GLN A 46 -5.29 1.92 9.08
N LYS A 47 -5.16 0.76 9.74
CA LYS A 47 -4.39 0.64 10.99
C LYS A 47 -2.89 0.84 10.75
N ASN A 48 -2.35 0.29 9.67
CA ASN A 48 -0.93 0.43 9.33
C ASN A 48 -0.60 1.88 9.00
N ILE A 49 -1.46 2.60 8.27
CA ILE A 49 -1.29 4.04 8.01
C ILE A 49 -1.26 4.84 9.30
N LYS A 50 -2.21 4.63 10.21
CA LYS A 50 -2.20 5.31 11.53
C LYS A 50 -0.92 5.02 12.32
N THR A 51 -0.42 3.78 12.23
CA THR A 51 0.83 3.37 12.88
C THR A 51 2.04 4.04 12.23
N ALA A 52 2.06 4.11 10.89
CA ALA A 52 3.09 4.81 10.14
C ALA A 52 3.14 6.29 10.51
N GLU A 53 1.99 6.98 10.48
CA GLU A 53 1.87 8.40 10.85
C GLU A 53 2.33 8.66 12.29
N ALA A 54 2.05 7.73 13.22
CA ALA A 54 2.57 7.83 14.58
C ALA A 54 4.11 7.78 14.64
N TYR A 55 4.79 7.04 13.75
CA TYR A 55 6.25 7.03 13.69
C TYR A 55 6.85 8.36 13.25
N LEU A 56 6.15 9.17 12.44
CA LEU A 56 6.61 10.51 12.08
C LEU A 56 6.63 11.48 13.27
N SER A 57 5.81 11.23 14.29
CA SER A 57 5.79 12.04 15.52
C SER A 57 6.90 11.69 16.51
N LEU A 58 7.62 10.58 16.30
CA LEU A 58 8.72 10.15 17.16
C LEU A 58 10.02 10.87 16.78
N PRO A 59 10.92 11.08 17.76
CA PRO A 59 12.30 11.49 17.47
C PRO A 59 12.97 10.52 16.48
N GLN A 60 13.97 11.02 15.77
CA GLN A 60 14.79 10.23 14.84
C GLN A 60 15.24 8.91 15.50
N PRO A 61 15.14 7.74 14.82
CA PRO A 61 14.90 7.54 13.38
C PRO A 61 13.45 7.12 13.04
N GLY A 62 12.43 7.88 13.48
CA GLY A 62 11.02 7.59 13.20
C GLY A 62 10.69 7.39 11.71
N TYR A 63 11.32 8.13 10.80
CA TYR A 63 11.08 8.01 9.36
C TYR A 63 11.43 6.63 8.78
N ILE A 64 12.41 5.91 9.35
CA ILE A 64 12.77 4.57 8.89
C ILE A 64 11.60 3.61 9.12
N LYS A 65 10.97 3.70 10.30
CA LYS A 65 9.80 2.88 10.64
C LYS A 65 8.56 3.30 9.84
N TYR A 66 8.41 4.60 9.58
CA TYR A 66 7.38 5.14 8.70
C TYR A 66 7.44 4.51 7.31
N ILE A 67 8.59 4.58 6.64
CA ILE A 67 8.78 4.05 5.29
C ILE A 67 8.59 2.54 5.25
N ALA A 68 9.16 1.81 6.22
CA ALA A 68 9.00 0.36 6.31
C ALA A 68 7.51 -0.04 6.45
N THR A 69 6.76 0.67 7.30
CA THR A 69 5.33 0.40 7.49
C THR A 69 4.53 0.73 6.23
N LEU A 70 4.85 1.81 5.52
CA LEU A 70 4.22 2.14 4.24
C LEU A 70 4.52 1.12 3.15
N LYS A 71 5.74 0.58 3.11
CA LYS A 71 6.12 -0.51 2.20
C LYS A 71 5.28 -1.76 2.44
N ASP A 72 5.13 -2.17 3.69
CA ASP A 72 4.30 -3.34 4.05
C ASP A 72 2.81 -3.08 3.74
N THR A 73 2.36 -1.84 3.96
CA THR A 73 1.01 -1.39 3.60
C THR A 73 0.79 -1.49 2.08
N ASN A 74 1.75 -1.05 1.27
CA ASN A 74 1.67 -1.13 -0.18
C ASN A 74 1.66 -2.56 -0.70
N TYR A 75 2.47 -3.41 -0.09
CA TYR A 75 2.46 -4.83 -0.41
C TYR A 75 1.09 -5.47 -0.11
N LEU A 76 0.46 -5.14 1.02
CA LEU A 76 -0.90 -5.59 1.31
C LEU A 76 -1.93 -4.98 0.34
N SER A 77 -1.75 -3.73 -0.09
CA SER A 77 -2.59 -3.09 -1.12
C SER A 77 -2.57 -3.87 -2.44
N ASP A 78 -1.37 -4.21 -2.94
CA ASP A 78 -1.19 -5.01 -4.16
C ASP A 78 -1.95 -6.35 -4.07
N LEU A 79 -1.90 -7.00 -2.91
CA LEU A 79 -2.58 -8.27 -2.65
C LEU A 79 -4.11 -8.15 -2.60
N ILE A 80 -4.63 -7.03 -2.10
CA ILE A 80 -6.08 -6.75 -2.13
C ILE A 80 -6.53 -6.49 -3.57
N VAL A 81 -5.73 -5.78 -4.37
CA VAL A 81 -6.01 -5.56 -5.80
C VAL A 81 -6.02 -6.91 -6.55
N GLU A 82 -5.05 -7.78 -6.29
CA GLU A 82 -4.99 -9.12 -6.91
C GLU A 82 -6.20 -9.98 -6.52
N ALA A 83 -6.62 -9.96 -5.25
CA ALA A 83 -7.75 -10.74 -4.76
C ALA A 83 -9.12 -10.16 -5.19
N GLY A 84 -9.25 -8.83 -5.19
CA GLY A 84 -10.49 -8.13 -5.52
C GLY A 84 -10.72 -7.97 -7.03
N GLY A 85 -9.65 -7.93 -7.83
CA GLY A 85 -9.70 -7.77 -9.28
C GLY A 85 -10.56 -6.57 -9.70
N GLY A 86 -11.41 -6.76 -10.71
CA GLY A 86 -12.37 -5.75 -11.18
C GLY A 86 -13.60 -5.53 -10.28
N SER A 87 -13.72 -6.28 -9.18
CA SER A 87 -14.88 -6.22 -8.27
C SER A 87 -14.73 -5.16 -7.18
N LEU A 88 -13.58 -4.48 -7.10
CA LEU A 88 -13.37 -3.38 -6.17
C LEU A 88 -14.29 -2.22 -6.52
N VAL A 89 -15.08 -1.76 -5.54
CA VAL A 89 -15.89 -0.55 -5.72
C VAL A 89 -15.00 0.69 -5.79
N LEU A 90 -15.55 1.80 -6.28
CA LEU A 90 -14.79 3.03 -6.51
C LEU A 90 -14.06 3.50 -5.24
N GLU A 91 -14.75 3.55 -4.09
CA GLU A 91 -14.15 4.02 -2.84
C GLU A 91 -12.98 3.14 -2.39
N GLN A 92 -13.04 1.83 -2.65
CA GLN A 92 -11.95 0.91 -2.31
C GLN A 92 -10.73 1.14 -3.19
N ARG A 93 -10.93 1.35 -4.50
CA ARG A 93 -9.84 1.67 -5.43
C ARG A 93 -9.16 2.99 -5.07
N GLN A 94 -9.94 4.00 -4.72
CA GLN A 94 -9.43 5.30 -4.26
C GLN A 94 -8.58 5.15 -2.98
N GLN A 95 -9.05 4.40 -1.99
CA GLN A 95 -8.27 4.13 -0.78
C GLN A 95 -6.94 3.40 -1.08
N LEU A 96 -6.97 2.42 -1.98
CA LEU A 96 -5.76 1.68 -2.38
C LEU A 96 -4.80 2.58 -3.16
N ALA A 97 -5.31 3.45 -4.04
CA ALA A 97 -4.54 4.46 -4.74
C ALA A 97 -3.83 5.41 -3.76
N ASP A 98 -4.53 5.89 -2.72
CA ASP A 98 -3.96 6.76 -1.69
C ASP A 98 -2.79 6.11 -0.96
N TYR A 99 -2.85 4.80 -0.69
CA TYR A 99 -1.74 4.10 -0.05
C TYR A 99 -0.51 4.02 -0.95
N HIS A 100 -0.70 3.83 -2.26
CA HIS A 100 0.39 3.88 -3.25
C HIS A 100 0.99 5.28 -3.35
N ALA A 101 0.14 6.32 -3.45
CA ALA A 101 0.59 7.71 -3.52
C ALA A 101 1.36 8.14 -2.25
N LYS A 102 0.88 7.79 -1.05
CA LYS A 102 1.58 8.09 0.22
C LYS A 102 2.96 7.43 0.31
N TYR A 103 3.12 6.22 -0.23
CA TYR A 103 4.42 5.57 -0.23
C TYR A 103 5.38 6.18 -1.26
N ALA A 104 4.89 6.54 -2.44
CA ALA A 104 5.66 7.31 -3.40
C ALA A 104 6.14 8.65 -2.81
N GLU A 105 5.26 9.38 -2.10
CA GLU A 105 5.62 10.61 -1.39
C GLU A 105 6.73 10.37 -0.35
N ALA A 106 6.62 9.30 0.43
CA ALA A 106 7.63 8.94 1.43
C ALA A 106 8.98 8.64 0.78
N LEU A 107 9.00 7.91 -0.35
CA LEU A 107 10.21 7.64 -1.11
C LEU A 107 10.80 8.95 -1.66
N PHE A 108 9.98 9.81 -2.26
CA PHE A 108 10.41 11.12 -2.75
C PHE A 108 11.11 11.95 -1.66
N LYS A 109 10.53 11.98 -0.46
CA LYS A 109 10.98 12.83 0.65
C LYS A 109 12.21 12.29 1.38
N PHE A 110 12.31 10.98 1.55
CA PHE A 110 13.29 10.37 2.46
C PHE A 110 14.28 9.41 1.78
N GLU A 111 13.93 8.83 0.63
CA GLU A 111 14.77 7.90 -0.13
C GLU A 111 14.77 8.24 -1.64
N PRO A 112 15.16 9.46 -2.04
CA PRO A 112 15.05 9.93 -3.44
C PRO A 112 15.90 9.13 -4.44
N ASN A 113 16.86 8.34 -3.95
CA ASN A 113 17.64 7.40 -4.75
C ASN A 113 16.82 6.19 -5.25
N LYS A 114 15.61 5.96 -4.73
CA LYS A 114 14.69 4.90 -5.17
C LYS A 114 13.68 5.38 -6.22
N SER A 115 14.15 6.16 -7.20
CA SER A 115 13.29 6.79 -8.20
C SER A 115 12.47 5.81 -9.03
N SER A 116 13.00 4.63 -9.34
CA SER A 116 12.24 3.58 -10.05
C SER A 116 11.08 3.04 -9.22
N GLU A 117 11.29 2.75 -7.93
CA GLU A 117 10.24 2.26 -7.01
C GLU A 117 9.17 3.34 -6.80
N MET A 118 9.58 4.60 -6.67
CA MET A 118 8.66 5.74 -6.59
C MET A 118 7.77 5.86 -7.83
N LYS A 119 8.36 5.80 -9.05
CA LYS A 119 7.60 5.86 -10.31
C LYS A 119 6.60 4.71 -10.45
N GLU A 120 6.98 3.50 -10.05
CA GLU A 120 6.07 2.35 -10.04
C GLU A 120 4.82 2.64 -9.19
N HIS A 121 5.00 3.19 -7.99
CA HIS A 121 3.89 3.47 -7.08
C HIS A 121 3.03 4.66 -7.52
N ILE A 122 3.60 5.68 -8.16
CA ILE A 122 2.84 6.76 -8.81
C ILE A 122 1.92 6.16 -9.88
N GLN A 123 2.46 5.33 -10.77
CA GLN A 123 1.68 4.71 -11.85
C GLN A 123 0.57 3.80 -11.31
N LYS A 124 0.86 2.99 -10.27
CA LYS A 124 -0.16 2.16 -9.61
C LYS A 124 -1.29 2.99 -9.01
N ALA A 125 -0.96 4.12 -8.36
CA ALA A 125 -1.97 5.02 -7.81
C ALA A 125 -2.89 5.56 -8.91
N LEU A 126 -2.33 6.07 -10.01
CA LEU A 126 -3.09 6.61 -11.14
C LEU A 126 -3.88 5.54 -11.92
N GLN A 127 -3.42 4.30 -11.94
CA GLN A 127 -4.17 3.18 -12.51
C GLN A 127 -5.41 2.82 -11.68
N LEU A 128 -5.32 2.94 -10.36
CA LEU A 128 -6.42 2.65 -9.44
C LEU A 128 -7.41 3.82 -9.34
N ASP A 129 -6.91 5.05 -9.31
CA ASP A 129 -7.67 6.29 -9.36
C ASP A 129 -6.92 7.33 -10.19
N SER A 130 -7.43 7.57 -11.40
CA SER A 130 -6.83 8.51 -12.35
C SER A 130 -6.95 9.96 -11.92
N ASN A 131 -7.69 10.29 -10.85
CA ASN A 131 -7.82 11.64 -10.32
C ASN A 131 -7.10 11.79 -8.96
N ASN A 132 -6.16 10.87 -8.64
CA ASN A 132 -5.41 10.95 -7.40
C ASN A 132 -4.41 12.13 -7.45
N GLN A 133 -4.83 13.28 -6.89
CA GLN A 133 -4.05 14.53 -6.95
C GLN A 133 -2.62 14.37 -6.42
N LEU A 134 -2.43 13.60 -5.34
CA LEU A 134 -1.08 13.39 -4.78
C LEU A 134 -0.18 12.64 -5.76
N ALA A 135 -0.71 11.65 -6.48
CA ALA A 135 0.05 10.93 -7.49
C ALA A 135 0.37 11.80 -8.71
N GLU A 136 -0.58 12.63 -9.17
CA GLU A 136 -0.35 13.60 -10.26
C GLU A 136 0.75 14.61 -9.89
N ASP A 137 0.64 15.24 -8.71
CA ASP A 137 1.61 16.22 -8.24
C ASP A 137 3.03 15.63 -8.13
N LEU A 138 3.12 14.36 -7.72
CA LEU A 138 4.38 13.62 -7.66
C LEU A 138 4.89 13.25 -9.07
N GLU A 139 4.02 12.86 -9.99
CA GLU A 139 4.40 12.57 -11.37
C GLU A 139 5.04 13.80 -12.02
N ASP A 140 4.40 14.96 -11.90
CA ASP A 140 4.92 16.24 -12.38
C ASP A 140 6.27 16.57 -11.75
N SER A 141 6.39 16.42 -10.41
CA SER A 141 7.62 16.71 -9.68
C SER A 141 8.80 15.82 -10.08
N VAL A 142 8.53 14.57 -10.45
CA VAL A 142 9.56 13.56 -10.79
C VAL A 142 9.90 13.57 -12.28
N THR A 143 8.97 14.01 -13.14
CA THR A 143 9.16 14.10 -14.60
C THR A 143 9.61 15.47 -15.08
N PHE A 144 9.53 16.50 -14.23
CA PHE A 144 10.01 17.84 -14.55
C PHE A 144 11.49 17.84 -14.94
N ASP A 145 11.76 17.97 -16.24
CA ASP A 145 13.07 18.25 -16.79
C ASP A 145 13.21 19.78 -16.98
N PRO A 146 13.99 20.48 -16.13
CA PRO A 146 14.15 21.93 -16.24
C PRO A 146 14.79 22.38 -17.57
N PHE A 147 15.35 21.45 -18.36
CA PHE A 147 16.00 21.74 -19.65
C PHE A 147 15.07 21.54 -20.86
N THR A 148 13.80 21.16 -20.67
CA THR A 148 12.82 21.03 -21.75
C THR A 148 11.95 22.27 -21.98
N ILE A 149 12.00 23.28 -21.11
CA ILE A 149 11.31 24.56 -21.31
C ILE A 149 12.17 25.46 -22.21
N GLY A 150 11.99 25.33 -23.53
CA GLY A 150 12.64 26.19 -24.52
C GLY A 150 12.95 25.51 -25.84
N LYS A 151 11.91 25.08 -26.58
CA LYS A 151 11.96 24.92 -28.03
C LYS A 151 10.73 25.54 -28.65
#